data_AF-A0A536MAD4-F1
#
_entry.id   AF-A0A536MAD4-F1
#
_cell.length_a   1.000
_cell.length_b   1.000
_cell.length_c   1.000
_cell.angle_alpha   90.00
_cell.angle_beta   90.00
_cell.angle_gamma   90.00
#
_symmetry.space_group_name_H-M   'P 1'
#
loop_
_entity.id
_entity.type
_entity.pdbx_description
1 polymer ?
#
loop_
_entity_poly.entity_id
_entity_poly.type
_entity_poly.pdbx_seq_one_letter_code
_entity_poly.pdbx_strand_id
1 'polypeptide(L)'
;MTALLRRQPVISFVVIAFAWTWAYVILFLIVFPIPDNPVRTLPGDLGPTIGALVMTAVLAGRAGVMRLLKQLVHWRVGLVWYAFALIGLPLMYIVSIALVPGALASYKPLSLGDVALLPVLYLFLGITGGPLTEEPGWRGFALPRLRRLHPQRRRRLRDLRR
;
A
#
# COMPACT_ATOMS: atom_id res chain seq x y z
N MET A 1 -11.26 15.99 -22.22
CA MET A 1 -11.01 15.16 -21.01
C MET A 1 -9.52 14.98 -20.69
N THR A 2 -8.67 14.58 -21.64
CA THR A 2 -7.22 14.35 -21.41
C THR A 2 -6.43 15.57 -20.91
N ALA A 3 -6.82 16.79 -21.29
CA ALA A 3 -6.18 18.01 -20.83
C ALA A 3 -6.29 18.22 -19.30
N LEU A 4 -7.44 17.91 -18.69
CA LEU A 4 -7.65 18.03 -17.25
C LEU A 4 -6.81 16.99 -16.47
N LEU A 5 -6.81 15.74 -16.96
CA LEU A 5 -6.03 14.64 -16.38
C LEU A 5 -4.51 14.94 -16.36
N ARG A 6 -4.02 15.66 -17.38
CA ARG A 6 -2.63 16.08 -17.48
C ARG A 6 -2.28 17.24 -16.57
N ARG A 7 -3.22 18.16 -16.33
CA ARG A 7 -3.03 19.33 -15.45
C ARG A 7 -3.04 18.95 -13.97
N GLN A 8 -3.90 18.00 -13.58
CA GLN A 8 -4.12 17.63 -12.17
C GLN A 8 -3.96 16.13 -11.93
N PRO A 9 -2.79 15.52 -12.24
CA PRO A 9 -2.65 14.07 -12.32
C PRO A 9 -2.89 13.36 -10.98
N VAL A 10 -2.51 13.97 -9.85
CA VAL A 10 -2.72 13.38 -8.52
C VAL A 10 -4.20 13.46 -8.13
N ILE A 11 -4.87 14.59 -8.39
CA ILE A 11 -6.30 14.75 -8.08
C ILE A 11 -7.12 13.76 -8.91
N SER A 12 -6.85 13.66 -10.22
CA SER A 12 -7.53 12.71 -11.09
C SER A 12 -7.33 11.26 -10.64
N PHE A 13 -6.12 10.91 -10.20
CA PHE A 13 -5.84 9.62 -9.60
C PHE A 13 -6.67 9.36 -8.33
N VAL A 14 -6.73 10.32 -7.39
CA VAL A 14 -7.51 10.18 -6.15
C VAL A 14 -8.99 10.03 -6.46
N VAL A 15 -9.53 10.81 -7.40
CA VAL A 15 -10.93 10.71 -7.82
C VAL A 15 -11.25 9.33 -8.39
N ILE A 16 -10.39 8.78 -9.26
CA ILE A 16 -10.60 7.43 -9.82
C ILE A 16 -10.51 6.37 -8.71
N ALA A 17 -9.51 6.46 -7.84
CA ALA A 17 -9.33 5.52 -6.73
C ALA A 17 -10.55 5.52 -5.80
N PHE A 18 -10.98 6.71 -5.39
CA PHE A 18 -12.14 6.89 -4.52
C PHE A 18 -13.43 6.42 -5.18
N ALA A 19 -13.67 6.80 -6.43
CA ALA A 19 -14.86 6.38 -7.17
C ALA A 19 -14.95 4.85 -7.27
N TRP A 20 -13.83 4.18 -7.55
CA TRP A 20 -13.79 2.72 -7.60
C TRP A 20 -14.13 2.08 -6.25
N THR A 21 -13.39 2.44 -5.20
CA THR A 21 -13.56 1.86 -3.86
C THR A 21 -14.97 2.09 -3.34
N TRP A 22 -15.52 3.29 -3.48
CA TRP A 22 -16.87 3.60 -3.01
C TRP A 22 -17.97 2.98 -3.87
N ALA A 23 -17.80 2.89 -5.19
CA ALA A 23 -18.75 2.15 -6.01
C ALA A 23 -18.83 0.68 -5.58
N TYR A 24 -17.67 0.06 -5.31
CA TYR A 24 -17.63 -1.32 -4.81
C TYR A 24 -18.29 -1.46 -3.43
N VAL A 25 -17.94 -0.58 -2.48
CA VAL A 25 -18.52 -0.58 -1.14
C VAL A 25 -20.04 -0.39 -1.20
N ILE A 26 -20.53 0.61 -1.93
CA ILE A 26 -21.98 0.86 -2.04
C ILE A 26 -22.67 -0.38 -2.63
N LEU A 27 -22.13 -0.95 -3.70
CA LEU A 27 -22.76 -2.07 -4.38
C LEU A 27 -22.79 -3.35 -3.53
N PHE A 28 -21.69 -3.70 -2.85
CA PHE A 28 -21.52 -5.02 -2.22
C PHE A 28 -21.54 -5.03 -0.68
N LEU A 29 -21.47 -3.85 -0.04
CA LEU A 29 -21.75 -3.71 1.38
C LEU A 29 -23.20 -3.27 1.63
N ILE A 30 -23.76 -2.42 0.76
CA ILE A 30 -25.04 -1.75 1.03
C ILE A 30 -26.17 -2.32 0.18
N VAL A 31 -26.04 -2.34 -1.16
CA VAL A 31 -27.14 -2.74 -2.05
C VAL A 31 -27.29 -4.26 -2.13
N PHE A 32 -26.19 -4.99 -2.29
CA PHE A 32 -26.13 -6.45 -2.36
C PHE A 32 -25.15 -6.97 -1.30
N PRO A 33 -25.52 -6.95 -0.02
CA PRO A 33 -24.63 -7.32 1.06
C PRO A 33 -24.20 -8.79 0.94
N ILE A 34 -22.91 -9.00 0.69
CA ILE A 34 -22.26 -10.32 0.67
C ILE A 34 -21.46 -10.54 1.97
N PRO A 35 -21.33 -11.79 2.47
CA PRO A 35 -20.57 -12.06 3.70
C PRO A 35 -19.14 -11.55 3.64
N ASP A 36 -18.63 -11.04 4.76
CA ASP A 36 -17.28 -10.51 4.82
C ASP A 36 -16.23 -11.63 4.69
N ASN A 37 -15.36 -11.51 3.69
CA ASN A 37 -14.25 -12.43 3.47
C ASN A 37 -13.16 -11.72 2.63
N PRO A 38 -11.90 -12.19 2.68
CA PRO A 38 -10.80 -11.54 1.97
C PRO A 38 -10.98 -11.46 0.43
N VAL A 39 -11.76 -12.37 -0.16
CA VAL A 39 -12.06 -12.38 -1.60
C VAL A 39 -13.04 -11.26 -1.96
N ARG A 40 -13.94 -10.90 -1.04
CA ARG A 40 -14.85 -9.75 -1.16
C ARG A 40 -14.12 -8.43 -0.98
N THR A 41 -13.17 -8.30 -0.06
CA THR A 41 -12.52 -7.00 0.19
C THR A 41 -11.55 -6.62 -0.93
N LEU A 42 -10.86 -7.61 -1.49
CA LEU A 42 -9.81 -7.44 -2.50
C LEU A 42 -10.19 -6.50 -3.66
N PRO A 43 -11.36 -6.63 -4.34
CA PRO A 43 -11.65 -5.77 -5.48
C PRO A 43 -11.89 -4.32 -5.09
N GLY A 44 -12.41 -4.04 -3.89
CA GLY A 44 -12.60 -2.67 -3.39
C GLY A 44 -11.25 -1.97 -3.14
N ASP A 45 -10.27 -2.71 -2.65
CA ASP A 45 -8.92 -2.21 -2.33
C ASP A 45 -8.09 -1.92 -3.59
N LEU A 46 -8.50 -2.40 -4.76
CA LEU A 46 -7.79 -2.15 -6.02
C LEU A 46 -7.93 -0.70 -6.53
N GLY A 47 -8.78 0.13 -5.90
CA GLY A 47 -9.05 1.50 -6.34
C GLY A 47 -7.78 2.32 -6.65
N PRO A 48 -6.81 2.42 -5.72
CA PRO A 48 -5.56 3.13 -5.97
C PRO A 48 -4.74 2.51 -7.11
N THR A 49 -4.60 1.18 -7.18
CA THR A 49 -3.86 0.54 -8.29
C THR A 49 -4.52 0.79 -9.63
N ILE A 50 -5.85 0.67 -9.72
CA ILE A 50 -6.62 0.97 -10.94
C ILE A 50 -6.43 2.44 -11.34
N GLY A 51 -6.59 3.36 -10.40
CA GLY A 51 -6.36 4.79 -10.64
C GLY A 51 -4.96 5.07 -11.17
N ALA A 52 -3.93 4.41 -10.62
CA ALA A 52 -2.56 4.58 -11.08
C ALA A 52 -2.31 3.96 -12.45
N LEU A 53 -2.86 2.80 -12.75
CA LEU A 53 -2.74 2.16 -14.07
C LEU A 53 -3.40 3.02 -15.15
N VAL A 54 -4.64 3.47 -14.92
CA VAL A 54 -5.39 4.34 -15.82
C VAL A 54 -4.62 5.64 -16.06
N MET A 55 -4.24 6.34 -14.99
CA MET A 55 -3.54 7.61 -15.12
C MET A 55 -2.14 7.44 -15.74
N THR A 56 -1.44 6.36 -15.45
CA THR A 56 -0.13 6.09 -16.07
C THR A 56 -0.29 5.81 -17.57
N ALA A 57 -1.29 5.05 -17.98
CA ALA A 57 -1.61 4.81 -19.38
C ALA A 57 -1.93 6.12 -20.12
N VAL A 58 -2.75 6.99 -19.52
CA VAL A 58 -3.13 8.29 -20.10
C VAL A 58 -1.92 9.23 -20.26
N LEU A 59 -1.01 9.24 -19.27
CA LEU A 59 0.10 10.19 -19.24
C LEU A 59 1.33 9.72 -20.03
N ALA A 60 1.63 8.42 -19.99
CA ALA A 60 2.89 7.85 -20.46
C ALA A 60 2.73 6.56 -21.28
N GLY A 61 1.50 6.16 -21.61
CA GLY A 61 1.20 5.00 -22.43
C GLY A 61 1.68 3.67 -21.82
N ARG A 62 1.77 2.66 -22.68
CA ARG A 62 2.20 1.29 -22.31
C ARG A 62 3.57 1.26 -21.65
N ALA A 63 4.52 2.03 -22.15
CA ALA A 63 5.87 2.11 -21.57
C ALA A 63 5.86 2.64 -20.13
N GLY A 64 4.97 3.60 -19.83
CA GLY A 64 4.75 4.09 -18.47
C GLY A 64 4.21 3.01 -17.54
N VAL A 65 3.20 2.25 -17.98
CA VAL A 65 2.59 1.18 -17.18
C VAL A 65 3.60 0.08 -16.88
N MET A 66 4.40 -0.32 -17.86
CA MET A 66 5.46 -1.33 -17.66
C MET A 66 6.51 -0.84 -16.66
N ARG A 67 6.86 0.45 -16.68
CA ARG A 67 7.74 1.03 -15.67
C ARG A 67 7.14 1.00 -14.27
N LEU A 68 5.83 1.25 -14.12
CA LEU A 68 5.14 1.16 -12.84
C LEU A 68 5.17 -0.27 -12.30
N LEU A 69 4.83 -1.27 -13.13
CA LEU A 69 4.83 -2.68 -12.71
C LEU A 69 6.24 -3.19 -12.37
N LYS A 70 7.28 -2.75 -13.09
CA LYS A 70 8.68 -3.08 -12.77
C LYS A 70 9.13 -2.55 -11.39
N GLN A 71 8.44 -1.57 -10.81
CA GLN A 71 8.76 -1.11 -9.46
C GLN A 71 8.32 -2.09 -8.38
N LEU A 72 7.34 -2.96 -8.66
CA LEU A 72 6.83 -3.95 -7.69
C LEU A 72 7.85 -5.05 -7.38
N VAL A 73 8.75 -5.32 -8.31
CA VAL A 73 9.81 -6.33 -8.18
C VAL A 73 11.16 -5.74 -7.74
N HIS A 74 11.19 -4.49 -7.28
CA HIS A 74 12.39 -3.92 -6.68
C HIS A 74 12.56 -4.43 -5.24
N TRP A 75 13.28 -5.54 -5.09
CA TRP A 75 13.57 -6.13 -3.79
C TRP A 75 14.95 -5.74 -3.25
N ARG A 76 15.91 -5.34 -4.09
CA ARG A 76 17.29 -5.05 -3.67
C ARG A 76 17.39 -3.74 -2.86
N VAL A 77 17.19 -3.84 -1.55
CA VAL A 77 17.36 -2.75 -0.58
C VAL A 77 18.47 -3.09 0.42
N GLY A 78 18.97 -2.10 1.17
CA GLY A 78 20.02 -2.35 2.18
C GLY A 78 19.54 -3.31 3.28
N LEU A 79 20.47 -4.13 3.81
CA LEU A 79 20.17 -5.16 4.83
C LEU A 79 19.43 -4.62 6.06
N VAL A 80 19.72 -3.37 6.43
CA VAL A 80 19.05 -2.66 7.53
C VAL A 80 17.53 -2.61 7.38
N TRP A 81 17.00 -2.51 6.15
CA TRP A 81 15.56 -2.45 5.91
C TRP A 81 14.89 -3.81 6.07
N TYR A 82 15.59 -4.90 5.73
CA TYR A 82 15.11 -6.25 6.03
C TYR A 82 15.11 -6.49 7.53
N ALA A 83 16.19 -6.13 8.23
CA ALA A 83 16.25 -6.25 9.69
C ALA A 83 15.15 -5.43 10.38
N PHE A 84 14.92 -4.19 9.93
CA PHE A 84 13.86 -3.36 10.45
C PHE A 84 12.46 -3.95 10.20
N ALA A 85 12.20 -4.47 9.00
CA ALA A 85 10.90 -5.08 8.67
C ALA A 85 10.64 -6.41 9.39
N LEU A 86 11.67 -7.27 9.49
CA LEU A 86 11.54 -8.64 10.05
C LEU A 86 11.73 -8.70 11.57
N ILE A 87 12.41 -7.72 12.17
CA ILE A 87 12.71 -7.71 13.62
C ILE A 87 12.14 -6.45 14.26
N GLY A 88 12.43 -5.28 13.69
CA GLY A 88 11.99 -3.99 14.23
C GLY A 88 10.47 -3.89 14.38
N LEU A 89 9.71 -4.16 13.31
CA LEU A 89 8.25 -4.09 13.34
C LEU A 89 7.62 -5.13 14.29
N PRO A 90 7.98 -6.43 14.26
CA PRO A 90 7.47 -7.39 15.24
C PRO A 90 7.80 -7.01 16.68
N LEU A 91 9.02 -6.53 16.94
CA LEU A 91 9.41 -6.10 18.29
C LEU A 91 8.58 -4.90 18.75
N MET A 92 8.38 -3.89 17.89
CA MET A 92 7.51 -2.76 18.19
C MET A 92 6.08 -3.22 18.52
N TYR A 93 5.57 -4.20 17.79
CA TYR A 93 4.23 -4.77 18.03
C TYR A 93 4.15 -5.50 19.37
N ILE A 94 5.14 -6.36 19.68
CA ILE A 94 5.23 -7.08 20.96
C ILE A 94 5.33 -6.11 22.13
N VAL A 95 6.20 -5.09 22.04
CA VAL A 95 6.34 -4.06 23.06
C VAL A 95 5.03 -3.30 23.26
N SER A 96 4.34 -2.94 22.18
CA SER A 96 3.05 -2.25 22.25
C SER A 96 2.00 -3.08 22.99
N ILE A 97 1.93 -4.38 22.74
CA ILE A 97 1.02 -5.30 23.45
C ILE A 97 1.43 -5.47 24.91
N ALA A 98 2.73 -5.61 25.21
CA ALA A 98 3.21 -5.80 26.57
C ALA A 98 2.89 -4.62 27.50
N LEU A 99 2.71 -3.43 26.95
CA LEU A 99 2.28 -2.23 27.69
C LEU A 99 0.78 -2.23 28.05
N VAL A 100 -0.02 -3.11 27.44
CA VAL A 100 -1.45 -3.24 27.77
C VAL A 100 -1.60 -4.02 29.08
N PRO A 101 -2.26 -3.45 30.11
CA PRO A 101 -2.44 -4.13 31.39
C PRO A 101 -3.11 -5.50 31.23
N GLY A 102 -2.53 -6.54 31.84
CA GLY A 102 -3.03 -7.91 31.76
C GLY A 102 -2.68 -8.67 30.48
N ALA A 103 -2.05 -8.05 29.48
CA ALA A 103 -1.73 -8.73 28.22
C ALA A 103 -0.77 -9.91 28.38
N LEU A 104 0.19 -9.82 29.30
CA LEU A 104 1.14 -10.90 29.57
C LEU A 104 0.46 -12.15 30.15
N ALA A 105 -0.64 -11.99 30.89
CA ALA A 105 -1.38 -13.12 31.45
C ALA A 105 -2.12 -13.93 30.38
N SER A 106 -2.41 -13.32 29.23
CA SER A 106 -3.07 -13.94 28.08
C SER A 106 -2.09 -14.34 26.97
N TYR A 107 -0.78 -14.19 27.19
CA TYR A 107 0.23 -14.49 26.18
C TYR A 107 0.28 -15.99 25.89
N LYS A 108 0.23 -16.33 24.60
CA LYS A 108 0.43 -17.69 24.12
C LYS A 108 1.62 -17.69 23.16
N PRO A 109 2.68 -18.46 23.42
CA PRO A 109 3.79 -18.58 22.49
C PRO A 109 3.31 -19.24 21.19
N LEU A 110 3.92 -18.84 20.08
CA LEU A 110 3.66 -19.46 18.78
C LEU A 110 4.12 -20.91 18.80
N SER A 111 3.28 -21.82 18.30
CA SER A 111 3.69 -23.19 18.04
C SER A 111 4.58 -23.26 16.78
N LEU A 112 5.28 -24.38 16.59
CA LEU A 112 6.03 -24.62 15.35
C LEU A 112 5.12 -24.57 14.11
N GLY A 113 3.86 -25.01 14.24
CA GLY A 113 2.87 -24.93 13.17
C GLY A 113 2.51 -23.48 12.82
N ASP A 114 2.34 -22.62 13.82
CA ASP A 114 2.04 -21.20 13.61
C ASP A 114 3.22 -20.50 12.90
N VAL A 115 4.45 -20.79 13.32
CA VAL A 115 5.66 -20.25 12.68
C VAL A 115 5.78 -20.72 11.23
N ALA A 116 5.47 -21.98 10.94
CA ALA A 116 5.49 -22.52 9.59
C ALA A 116 4.44 -21.88 8.66
N LEU A 117 3.34 -21.35 9.21
CA LEU A 117 2.30 -20.66 8.45
C LEU A 117 2.60 -19.18 8.18
N LEU A 118 3.55 -18.56 8.89
CA LEU A 118 3.87 -17.13 8.73
C LEU A 118 4.20 -16.72 7.28
N PRO A 119 4.98 -17.49 6.49
CA PRO A 119 5.25 -17.13 5.09
C PRO A 119 3.98 -17.15 4.23
N VAL A 120 3.08 -18.10 4.47
CA VAL A 120 1.81 -18.22 3.75
C VAL A 120 0.92 -17.02 4.09
N LEU A 121 0.82 -16.68 5.38
CA LEU A 121 0.05 -15.53 5.84
C LEU A 121 0.63 -14.21 5.30
N TYR A 122 1.96 -14.09 5.26
CA TYR A 122 2.64 -12.92 4.69
C TYR A 122 2.30 -12.74 3.21
N LEU A 123 2.37 -13.81 2.41
CA LEU A 123 2.02 -13.75 0.99
C LEU A 123 0.54 -13.46 0.80
N PHE A 124 -0.32 -14.13 1.56
CA PHE A 124 -1.77 -13.92 1.51
C PHE A 124 -2.12 -12.46 1.81
N LEU A 125 -1.72 -11.93 2.96
CA LEU A 125 -1.98 -10.54 3.34
C LEU A 125 -1.28 -9.54 2.43
N GLY A 126 -0.09 -9.86 1.92
CA GLY A 126 0.61 -9.03 0.96
C GLY A 126 -0.16 -8.86 -0.35
N ILE A 127 -0.86 -9.91 -0.79
CA ILE A 127 -1.67 -9.94 -2.01
C ILE A 127 -3.07 -9.36 -1.75
N THR A 128 -3.71 -9.72 -0.64
CA THR A 128 -5.13 -9.44 -0.40
C THR A 128 -5.43 -8.33 0.59
N GLY A 129 -4.45 -7.90 1.39
CA GLY A 129 -4.65 -7.04 2.55
C GLY A 129 -4.16 -5.60 2.39
N GLY A 130 -4.04 -5.09 1.16
CA GLY A 130 -3.64 -3.69 0.91
C GLY A 130 -2.27 -3.50 0.23
N PRO A 131 -1.17 -4.19 0.62
CA PRO A 131 0.16 -3.87 0.10
C PRO A 131 0.26 -3.93 -1.43
N LEU A 132 -0.20 -5.01 -2.08
CA LEU A 132 -0.16 -5.08 -3.54
C LEU A 132 -1.36 -4.40 -4.23
N THR A 133 -2.49 -4.27 -3.54
CA THR A 133 -3.71 -3.67 -4.10
C THR A 133 -3.69 -2.14 -4.09
N GLU A 134 -3.00 -1.52 -3.13
CA GLU A 134 -3.02 -0.08 -2.93
C GLU A 134 -1.67 0.61 -3.18
N GLU A 135 -0.57 0.01 -2.71
CA GLU A 135 0.75 0.66 -2.73
C GLU A 135 1.28 0.98 -4.14
N PRO A 136 0.98 0.23 -5.22
CA PRO A 136 1.31 0.67 -6.57
C PRO A 136 0.70 2.05 -6.90
N GLY A 137 -0.50 2.32 -6.36
CA GLY A 137 -1.16 3.61 -6.47
C GLY A 137 -0.46 4.69 -5.66
N TRP A 138 -0.37 4.49 -4.35
CA TRP A 138 0.13 5.51 -3.42
C TRP A 138 1.64 5.76 -3.60
N ARG A 139 2.45 4.70 -3.56
CA ARG A 139 3.92 4.80 -3.65
C ARG A 139 4.41 4.90 -5.09
N GLY A 140 3.79 4.16 -6.01
CA GLY A 140 4.22 4.10 -7.41
C GLY A 140 3.78 5.30 -8.25
N PHE A 141 2.57 5.83 -8.01
CA PHE A 141 2.02 6.93 -8.80
C PHE A 141 1.98 8.28 -8.07
N ALA A 142 1.33 8.35 -6.91
CA ALA A 142 1.05 9.62 -6.23
C ALA A 142 2.29 10.23 -5.58
N LEU A 143 3.01 9.45 -4.76
CA LEU A 143 4.14 9.92 -3.97
C LEU A 143 5.24 10.61 -4.81
N PRO A 144 5.70 10.07 -5.95
CA PRO A 144 6.74 10.72 -6.76
C PRO A 144 6.29 12.06 -7.34
N ARG A 145 4.98 12.23 -7.61
CA ARG A 145 4.41 13.47 -8.14
C ARG A 145 4.26 14.52 -7.05
N LEU A 146 3.72 14.13 -5.89
CA LEU A 146 3.62 14.99 -4.72
C LEU A 146 4.99 15.50 -4.25
N ARG A 147 6.01 14.62 -4.26
CA ARG A 147 7.39 15.02 -3.94
C ARG A 147 7.97 16.06 -4.90
N ARG A 148 7.54 16.10 -6.17
CA ARG A 148 7.97 17.11 -7.14
C ARG A 148 7.32 18.48 -6.89
N LEU A 149 6.12 18.49 -6.30
CA LEU A 149 5.40 19.73 -5.97
C LEU A 149 5.96 20.44 -4.72
N HIS A 150 6.73 19.74 -3.87
CA HIS A 150 7.34 20.31 -2.67
C HIS A 150 8.89 20.18 -2.62
N PRO A 151 9.64 20.84 -3.51
CA PRO A 151 11.11 20.71 -3.57
C PRO A 151 11.84 21.28 -2.34
N GLN A 152 11.24 22.25 -1.65
CA GLN A 152 11.90 23.06 -0.62
C GLN A 152 12.35 22.24 0.61
N ARG A 153 11.66 21.13 0.92
CA ARG A 153 12.04 20.23 2.03
C ARG A 153 13.35 19.47 1.78
N ARG A 154 13.79 19.33 0.52
CA ARG A 154 15.03 18.63 0.13
C ARG A 154 16.29 19.47 0.27
N ARG A 155 16.20 20.80 0.11
CA ARG A 155 17.36 21.71 0.31
C ARG A 155 17.70 21.81 1.79
N ARG A 156 16.71 22.11 2.63
CA ARG A 156 16.89 22.29 4.09
C ARG A 156 17.51 21.09 4.81
N LEU A 157 17.21 19.85 4.42
CA LEU A 157 17.78 18.63 5.03
C LEU A 157 19.21 18.30 4.56
N ARG A 158 19.64 18.82 3.40
CA ARG A 158 21.03 18.73 2.96
C ARG A 158 21.91 19.76 3.66
N ASP A 159 21.34 20.94 3.91
CA ASP A 159 22.05 22.04 4.57
C ASP A 159 22.24 21.76 6.08
N LEU A 160 21.38 20.95 6.70
CA LEU A 160 21.51 20.52 8.11
C LEU A 160 22.44 19.29 8.32
N ARG A 161 22.95 18.71 7.24
CA ARG A 161 23.88 17.55 7.27
C ARG A 161 25.30 17.92 6.84
N ARG A 162 25.58 19.19 6.63
CA ARG A 162 26.91 19.78 6.46
C ARG A 162 27.25 20.53 7.72
#